data_AF-A0A524LHE5-F1
#
_entry.id   AF-A0A524LHE5-F1
#
_cell.length_a   1.000
_cell.length_b   1.000
_cell.length_c   1.000
_cell.angle_alpha   90.00
_cell.angle_beta   90.00
_cell.angle_gamma   90.00
#
_symmetry.space_group_name_H-M   'P 1'
#
loop_
_entity.id
_entity.type
_entity.pdbx_description
1 polymer ?
#
loop_
_entity_poly.entity_id
_entity_poly.type
_entity_poly.pdbx_seq_one_letter_code
_entity_poly.pdbx_strand_id
1 'polypeptide(L)'
;MKKLLSPLLAAFVLSSCAAFVPKYDPVEYAHVVISVQMARKAQTTCDGSPHNIRAWADILEDRAEILEIYATYRPAQKEFKEALTIIKNNLKEFKAAYTETSSSSPTYCRGKLKIVELSLTKILRVMGDLQQ
;
A
#
# COMPACT_ATOMS: atom_id res chain seq x y z
N MET A 1 45.52 1.37 -44.57
CA MET A 1 44.08 1.63 -44.37
C MET A 1 43.78 1.61 -42.88
N LYS A 2 43.74 2.78 -42.23
CA LYS A 2 43.42 2.91 -40.80
C LYS A 2 41.90 2.85 -40.65
N LYS A 3 41.38 1.77 -40.06
CA LYS A 3 39.97 1.63 -39.71
C LYS A 3 39.67 2.59 -38.56
N LEU A 4 39.04 3.73 -38.89
CA LEU A 4 38.43 4.62 -37.91
C LEU A 4 37.23 3.90 -37.30
N LEU A 5 37.46 3.22 -36.17
CA LEU A 5 36.38 2.78 -35.29
C LEU A 5 35.70 4.03 -34.74
N SER A 6 34.45 4.22 -35.17
CA SER A 6 33.63 5.39 -34.89
C SER A 6 33.32 5.47 -33.38
N PRO A 7 33.65 6.58 -32.68
CA PRO A 7 33.39 6.77 -31.25
C PRO A 7 31.90 6.86 -30.90
N LEU A 8 31.01 6.91 -31.90
CA LEU A 8 29.56 6.97 -31.74
C LEU A 8 28.93 5.70 -31.13
N LEU A 9 29.59 4.54 -31.22
CA LEU A 9 29.08 3.29 -30.64
C LEU A 9 29.33 3.17 -29.13
N ALA A 10 30.30 3.91 -28.58
CA ALA A 10 30.60 3.87 -27.16
C ALA A 10 29.63 4.72 -26.31
N ALA A 11 28.96 5.70 -26.91
CA ALA A 11 28.04 6.60 -26.22
C ALA A 11 26.65 5.98 -25.96
N PHE A 12 26.26 4.93 -26.69
CA PHE A 12 24.95 4.29 -26.54
C PHE A 12 24.88 3.25 -25.41
N VAL A 13 26.02 2.81 -24.88
CA VAL A 13 26.08 1.76 -23.84
C VAL A 13 26.08 2.35 -22.42
N LEU A 14 26.39 3.64 -22.27
CA LEU A 14 26.47 4.30 -20.95
C LEU A 14 25.22 5.10 -20.57
N SER A 15 24.28 5.35 -21.50
CA SER A 15 23.02 6.05 -21.19
C SER A 15 21.90 5.13 -20.66
N SER A 16 22.06 3.82 -20.75
CA SER A 16 21.02 2.84 -20.41
C SER A 16 21.00 2.43 -18.92
N CYS A 17 22.03 2.74 -18.13
CA CYS A 17 22.04 2.44 -16.70
C CYS A 17 21.22 3.42 -15.84
N ALA A 18 20.83 4.58 -16.38
CA ALA A 18 20.00 5.56 -15.67
C ALA A 18 18.50 5.45 -15.99
N ALA A 19 18.10 4.56 -16.91
CA ALA A 19 16.75 4.57 -17.48
C ALA A 19 15.69 3.82 -16.66
N PHE A 20 16.06 2.97 -15.69
CA PHE A 20 15.09 2.16 -14.93
C PHE A 20 15.56 1.91 -13.50
N VAL A 21 15.68 2.97 -12.69
CA VAL A 21 15.67 2.78 -11.24
C VAL A 21 14.20 2.86 -10.81
N PRO A 22 13.53 1.73 -10.51
CA PRO A 22 12.14 1.76 -10.09
C PRO A 22 12.01 2.63 -8.83
N LYS A 23 11.06 3.56 -8.84
CA LYS A 23 10.83 4.51 -7.74
C LYS A 23 10.39 3.83 -6.44
N TYR A 24 9.89 2.60 -6.54
CA TYR A 24 9.55 1.71 -5.45
C TYR A 24 10.20 0.35 -5.68
N ASP A 25 10.73 -0.26 -4.63
CA ASP A 25 11.28 -1.61 -4.74
C ASP A 25 10.13 -2.67 -4.74
N PRO A 26 10.41 -3.90 -5.23
CA PRO A 26 9.40 -4.95 -5.29
C PRO A 26 8.83 -5.37 -3.93
N VAL A 27 9.58 -5.20 -2.84
CA VAL A 27 9.15 -5.53 -1.47
C VAL A 27 8.12 -4.51 -0.99
N GLU A 28 8.38 -3.21 -1.18
CA GLU A 28 7.42 -2.13 -0.91
C GLU A 28 6.09 -2.37 -1.65
N TYR A 29 6.18 -2.70 -2.94
CA TYR A 29 5.00 -2.99 -3.76
C TYR A 29 4.22 -4.22 -3.23
N ALA A 30 4.93 -5.31 -2.90
CA ALA A 30 4.33 -6.53 -2.36
C ALA A 30 3.61 -6.27 -1.03
N HIS A 31 4.16 -5.42 -0.16
CA HIS A 31 3.50 -5.05 1.10
C HIS A 31 2.13 -4.40 0.89
N VAL A 32 2.00 -3.51 -0.11
CA VAL A 32 0.71 -2.88 -0.43
C VAL A 32 -0.26 -3.92 -1.02
N VAL A 33 0.20 -4.76 -1.95
CA VAL A 33 -0.63 -5.83 -2.55
C VAL A 33 -1.20 -6.75 -1.47
N ILE A 34 -0.34 -7.22 -0.55
CA ILE A 34 -0.77 -8.10 0.53
C ILE A 34 -1.77 -7.39 1.44
N SER A 35 -1.55 -6.11 1.75
CA SER A 35 -2.47 -5.32 2.58
C SER A 35 -3.86 -5.19 1.92
N VAL A 36 -3.91 -4.98 0.59
CA VAL A 36 -5.19 -4.97 -0.17
C VAL A 36 -5.90 -6.33 -0.04
N GLN A 37 -5.16 -7.43 -0.21
CA GLN A 37 -5.72 -8.78 -0.09
C GLN A 37 -6.23 -9.08 1.33
N MET A 38 -5.50 -8.64 2.35
CA MET A 38 -5.90 -8.76 3.76
C MET A 38 -7.19 -7.98 4.03
N ALA A 39 -7.28 -6.72 3.58
CA ALA A 39 -8.50 -5.91 3.74
C ALA A 39 -9.72 -6.53 3.04
N ARG A 40 -9.53 -7.14 1.86
CA ARG A 40 -10.58 -7.93 1.18
C ARG A 40 -10.99 -9.16 1.97
N LYS A 41 -10.01 -9.92 2.47
CA LYS A 41 -10.28 -11.14 3.23
C LYS A 41 -11.01 -10.84 4.53
N ALA A 42 -10.61 -9.78 5.24
CA ALA A 42 -11.26 -9.34 6.47
C ALA A 42 -12.76 -9.01 6.28
N GLN A 43 -13.16 -8.48 5.11
CA GLN A 43 -14.58 -8.22 4.81
C GLN A 43 -15.44 -9.49 4.80
N THR A 44 -14.83 -10.65 4.54
CA THR A 44 -15.52 -11.95 4.53
C THR A 44 -15.71 -12.54 5.93
N THR A 45 -15.06 -11.97 6.94
CA THR A 45 -15.13 -12.45 8.34
C THR A 45 -15.97 -11.54 9.24
N CYS A 46 -16.66 -10.54 8.67
CA CYS A 46 -17.46 -9.57 9.43
C CYS A 46 -18.70 -10.16 10.13
N ASP A 47 -19.07 -11.40 9.83
CA ASP A 47 -20.13 -12.15 10.54
C ASP A 47 -19.57 -12.97 11.72
N GLY A 48 -18.25 -12.90 11.96
CA GLY A 48 -17.56 -13.62 13.01
C GLY A 48 -17.54 -12.90 14.36
N SER A 49 -16.75 -13.43 15.30
CA SER A 49 -16.62 -12.84 16.64
C SER A 49 -15.97 -11.44 16.59
N PRO A 50 -16.37 -10.52 17.48
CA PRO A 50 -15.75 -9.20 17.59
C PRO A 50 -14.24 -9.25 17.79
N HIS A 51 -13.75 -10.27 18.50
CA HIS A 51 -12.32 -10.51 18.70
C HIS A 51 -11.58 -10.77 17.37
N ASN A 52 -12.12 -11.66 16.53
CA ASN A 52 -11.51 -11.96 15.22
C ASN A 52 -11.57 -10.74 14.29
N ILE A 53 -12.65 -9.98 14.36
CA ILE A 53 -12.81 -8.74 13.59
C ILE A 53 -11.78 -7.70 14.02
N ARG A 54 -11.56 -7.52 15.33
CA ARG A 54 -10.56 -6.60 15.88
C ARG A 54 -9.14 -7.01 15.50
N ALA A 55 -8.82 -8.30 15.53
CA ALA A 55 -7.51 -8.81 15.12
C ALA A 55 -7.14 -8.40 13.68
N TRP A 56 -8.12 -8.35 12.76
CA TRP A 56 -7.88 -7.84 11.41
C TRP A 56 -7.53 -6.36 11.39
N ALA A 57 -8.14 -5.55 12.27
CA ALA A 57 -7.84 -4.13 12.34
C ALA A 57 -6.43 -3.89 12.91
N ASP A 58 -6.01 -4.67 13.90
CA ASP A 58 -4.64 -4.62 14.44
C ASP A 58 -3.62 -4.97 13.35
N ILE A 59 -3.82 -6.08 12.62
CA ILE A 59 -2.93 -6.46 11.50
C ILE A 59 -2.87 -5.37 10.42
N LEU A 60 -4.00 -4.78 10.06
CA LEU A 60 -4.05 -3.73 9.04
C LEU A 60 -3.42 -2.41 9.52
N GLU A 61 -3.41 -2.16 10.83
CA GLU A 61 -2.75 -1.00 11.44
C GLU A 61 -1.23 -1.16 11.39
N ASP A 62 -0.70 -2.32 11.82
CA ASP A 62 0.73 -2.64 11.71
C ASP A 62 1.23 -2.48 10.26
N ARG A 63 0.42 -2.93 9.30
CA ARG A 63 0.71 -2.75 7.87
C ARG A 63 0.72 -1.28 7.47
N ALA A 64 -0.25 -0.48 7.94
CA ALA A 64 -0.30 0.95 7.63
C ALA A 64 0.93 1.70 8.19
N GLU A 65 1.45 1.30 9.35
CA GLU A 65 2.68 1.85 9.92
C GLU A 65 3.90 1.53 9.05
N ILE A 66 4.04 0.29 8.58
CA ILE A 66 5.09 -0.08 7.63
C ILE A 66 5.01 0.77 6.36
N LEU A 67 3.81 0.98 5.82
CA LEU A 67 3.61 1.80 4.62
C LEU A 67 3.92 3.29 4.87
N GLU A 68 3.71 3.80 6.08
CA GLU A 68 4.07 5.16 6.49
C GLU A 68 5.59 5.36 6.53
N ILE A 69 6.34 4.34 6.97
CA ILE A 69 7.80 4.34 6.88
C ILE A 69 8.24 4.48 5.42
N TYR A 70 7.68 3.68 4.51
CA TYR A 70 8.00 3.81 3.07
C TYR A 70 7.62 5.17 2.49
N ALA A 71 6.44 5.70 2.85
CA ALA A 71 5.97 7.00 2.38
C ALA A 71 6.88 8.16 2.82
N THR A 72 7.56 8.03 3.95
CA THR A 72 8.46 9.05 4.50
C THR A 72 9.69 9.26 3.62
N TYR A 73 10.20 8.19 3.01
CA TYR A 73 11.43 8.21 2.21
C TYR A 73 11.18 8.21 0.69
N ARG A 74 9.96 8.52 0.23
CA ARG A 74 9.57 8.44 -1.19
C ARG A 74 8.95 9.75 -1.71
N PRO A 75 9.08 10.08 -3.01
CA PRO A 75 8.64 11.36 -3.57
C PRO A 75 7.12 11.52 -3.78
N ALA A 76 6.32 10.44 -3.71
CA ALA A 76 4.87 10.48 -3.98
C ALA A 76 4.04 10.90 -2.76
N GLN A 77 4.42 12.03 -2.16
CA GLN A 77 4.08 12.27 -0.75
C GLN A 77 2.60 12.55 -0.51
N LYS A 78 1.88 13.27 -1.40
CA LYS A 78 0.57 13.79 -1.03
C LYS A 78 -0.51 12.72 -1.04
N GLU A 79 -0.73 12.09 -2.20
CA GLU A 79 -1.81 11.11 -2.38
C GLU A 79 -1.58 9.86 -1.52
N PHE A 80 -0.32 9.46 -1.33
CA PHE A 80 0.07 8.35 -0.45
C PHE A 80 -0.23 8.69 1.01
N LYS A 81 0.21 9.87 1.51
CA LYS A 81 -0.05 10.28 2.90
C LYS A 81 -1.54 10.49 3.18
N GLU A 82 -2.28 11.04 2.22
CA GLU A 82 -3.75 11.16 2.33
C GLU A 82 -4.42 9.79 2.47
N ALA A 83 -4.03 8.82 1.63
CA ALA A 83 -4.57 7.47 1.70
C ALA A 83 -4.21 6.78 3.03
N LEU A 84 -2.98 6.92 3.52
CA LEU A 84 -2.56 6.42 4.82
C LEU A 84 -3.36 7.05 5.98
N THR A 85 -3.61 8.35 5.92
CA THR A 85 -4.41 9.06 6.93
C THR A 85 -5.83 8.51 6.99
N ILE A 86 -6.45 8.27 5.82
CA ILE A 86 -7.78 7.65 5.73
C ILE A 86 -7.76 6.24 6.33
N ILE A 87 -6.74 5.43 6.02
CA ILE A 87 -6.60 4.07 6.56
C ILE A 87 -6.52 4.11 8.09
N LYS A 88 -5.57 4.88 8.65
CA LYS A 88 -5.35 4.97 10.10
C LYS A 88 -6.59 5.47 10.84
N ASN A 89 -7.25 6.51 10.34
CA ASN A 89 -8.48 7.03 10.96
C ASN A 89 -9.60 5.98 10.95
N ASN A 90 -9.81 5.28 9.83
CA ASN A 90 -10.85 4.26 9.76
C ASN A 90 -10.54 3.04 10.62
N LEU A 91 -9.27 2.61 10.72
CA LEU A 91 -8.87 1.52 11.62
C LEU A 91 -9.02 1.90 13.10
N LYS A 92 -8.67 3.15 13.47
CA LYS A 92 -8.88 3.67 14.82
C LYS A 92 -10.36 3.66 15.21
N GLU A 93 -11.23 4.21 14.35
CA GLU A 93 -12.68 4.20 14.59
C GLU A 93 -13.24 2.77 14.63
N PHE A 94 -12.76 1.89 13.74
CA PHE A 94 -13.15 0.50 13.71
C PHE A 94 -12.80 -0.23 15.01
N LYS A 95 -11.57 -0.08 15.51
CA LYS A 95 -11.14 -0.66 16.78
C LYS A 95 -11.95 -0.14 17.97
N ALA A 96 -12.31 1.15 17.96
CA ALA A 96 -13.18 1.72 18.98
C ALA A 96 -14.60 1.13 18.94
N ALA A 97 -15.09 0.76 17.76
CA ALA A 97 -16.41 0.17 17.56
C ALA A 97 -16.50 -1.33 17.89
N TYR A 98 -15.36 -2.03 17.97
CA TYR A 98 -15.24 -3.45 18.33
C TYR A 98 -14.35 -3.61 19.57
N THR A 99 -14.99 -3.62 20.75
CA THR A 99 -14.34 -3.88 22.04
C THR A 99 -14.62 -5.32 22.49
N GLU A 100 -14.04 -5.75 23.62
CA GLU A 100 -14.32 -7.08 24.19
C GLU A 100 -15.81 -7.27 24.53
N THR A 101 -16.53 -6.19 24.80
CA THR A 101 -17.92 -6.21 25.28
C THR A 101 -18.93 -5.57 24.33
N SER A 102 -18.48 -4.93 23.23
CA SER A 102 -19.35 -4.25 22.27
C SER A 102 -18.94 -4.52 20.83
N SER A 103 -19.92 -4.67 19.94
CA SER A 103 -19.68 -4.85 18.51
C SER A 103 -20.66 -4.06 17.66
N SER A 104 -20.16 -3.51 16.55
CA SER A 104 -21.00 -2.90 15.51
C SER A 104 -21.53 -3.94 14.51
N SER A 105 -22.47 -3.53 13.66
CA SER A 105 -23.09 -4.43 12.67
C SER A 105 -22.10 -4.97 11.63
N PRO A 106 -22.34 -6.16 11.04
CA PRO A 106 -21.53 -6.67 9.94
C PRO A 106 -21.43 -5.70 8.76
N THR A 107 -22.50 -4.93 8.48
CA THR A 107 -22.51 -3.89 7.45
C THR A 107 -21.51 -2.77 7.75
N TYR A 108 -21.45 -2.31 9.01
CA TYR A 108 -20.45 -1.34 9.44
C TYR A 108 -19.02 -1.89 9.27
N CYS A 109 -18.79 -3.15 9.69
CA CYS A 109 -17.50 -3.82 9.51
C CYS A 109 -17.06 -3.83 8.04
N ARG A 110 -17.93 -4.32 7.14
CA ARG A 110 -17.62 -4.38 5.71
C ARG A 110 -17.38 -3.00 5.13
N GLY A 111 -18.19 -2.00 5.50
CA GLY A 111 -18.04 -0.62 5.03
C GLY A 111 -16.68 -0.02 5.39
N LYS A 112 -16.26 -0.15 6.64
CA LYS A 112 -14.95 0.35 7.10
C LYS A 112 -13.78 -0.36 6.43
N LEU A 113 -13.81 -1.70 6.36
CA LEU A 113 -12.77 -2.47 5.70
C LEU A 113 -12.72 -2.22 4.19
N LYS A 114 -13.86 -1.91 3.56
CA LYS A 114 -13.92 -1.51 2.15
C LYS A 114 -13.24 -0.16 1.91
N ILE A 115 -13.42 0.81 2.82
CA ILE A 115 -12.70 2.09 2.76
C ILE A 115 -11.19 1.85 2.86
N VAL A 116 -10.76 0.99 3.79
CA VAL A 116 -9.34 0.61 3.93
C VAL A 116 -8.81 -0.03 2.64
N GLU A 117 -9.54 -0.99 2.06
CA GLU A 117 -9.18 -1.63 0.78
C GLU A 117 -9.02 -0.61 -0.36
N LEU A 118 -9.97 0.32 -0.49
CA LEU A 118 -9.96 1.33 -1.56
C LEU A 118 -8.79 2.30 -1.40
N SER A 119 -8.49 2.72 -0.17
CA SER A 119 -7.33 3.57 0.12
C SER A 119 -6.00 2.85 -0.15
N LEU A 120 -5.87 1.58 0.23
CA LEU A 120 -4.70 0.76 -0.13
C LEU A 120 -4.57 0.56 -1.64
N THR A 121 -5.69 0.40 -2.35
CA THR A 121 -5.70 0.33 -3.82
C THR A 121 -5.27 1.65 -4.45
N LYS A 122 -5.63 2.80 -3.86
CA LYS A 122 -5.15 4.12 -4.30
C LYS A 122 -3.62 4.21 -4.15
N ILE A 123 -3.06 3.75 -3.02
CA ILE A 123 -1.60 3.67 -2.82
C ILE A 123 -0.96 2.80 -3.91
N LEU A 124 -1.52 1.62 -4.18
CA LEU A 124 -1.00 0.70 -5.19
C LEU A 124 -0.97 1.33 -6.58
N ARG A 125 -2.03 2.07 -6.95
CA ARG A 125 -2.08 2.81 -8.23
C ARG A 125 -1.01 3.89 -8.30
N VAL A 126 -0.87 4.70 -7.25
CA VAL A 126 0.18 5.73 -7.19
C VAL A 126 1.56 5.09 -7.35
N MET A 127 1.81 3.93 -6.75
CA MET A 127 3.08 3.22 -6.92
C MET A 127 3.27 2.69 -8.34
N GLY A 128 2.22 2.16 -8.98
CA GLY A 128 2.26 1.62 -10.35
C GLY A 128 2.35 2.70 -11.44
N ASP A 129 1.64 3.82 -11.30
CA ASP A 129 1.72 4.97 -12.21
C ASP A 129 3.10 5.63 -12.16
N LEU A 130 3.85 5.40 -11.08
CA LEU A 130 5.22 5.88 -10.87
C LEU A 130 6.30 4.88 -11.30
N GLN A 131 5.91 3.70 -11.81
CA GLN A 131 6.82 2.71 -12.40
C GLN A 131 6.91 2.81 -13.94
N GLN A 132 6.04 3.60 -14.57
CA GLN A 132 6.04 3.89 -16.02
C GLN A 132 6.85 5.16 -16.32
#